data_AF-A0AAV6KRZ4-F1
#
_entry.id   AF-A0AAV6KRZ4-F1
#
_cell.length_a   1.000
_cell.length_b   1.000
_cell.length_c   1.000
_cell.angle_alpha   90.00
_cell.angle_beta   90.00
_cell.angle_gamma   90.00
#
_symmetry.space_group_name_H-M   'P 1'
#
loop_
_entity.id
_entity.type
_entity.pdbx_description
1 polymer ?
#
loop_
_entity_poly.entity_id
_entity_poly.type
_entity_poly.pdbx_seq_one_letter_code
_entity_poly.pdbx_strand_id
1 'polypeptide(L)'
;MGAITYDMEIPSSIPAPRMFKAFVLDADTLIPKILSQAIKSVEILEGDGGRVDAVDKENFTYSYSIIEGDALMGLFESVSYHIKIVPTLDGGSICKNRSIYHTKGDAQVTEEEIKAGKEKASGMFKAVEAYLLANPDA
;
A
#
# COMPACT_ATOMS: atom_id res chain seq x y z
N MET A 1 6.51 -18.63 15.90
CA MET A 1 6.32 -17.38 15.13
C MET A 1 6.40 -17.72 13.65
N GLY A 2 5.26 -17.75 12.98
CA GLY A 2 5.18 -17.94 11.53
C GLY A 2 5.17 -16.59 10.83
N ALA A 3 5.82 -16.51 9.67
CA ALA A 3 5.70 -15.38 8.77
C ALA A 3 4.94 -15.85 7.53
N ILE A 4 3.85 -15.17 7.19
CA ILE A 4 3.08 -15.45 5.98
C ILE A 4 3.42 -14.39 4.95
N THR A 5 3.90 -14.79 3.77
CA THR A 5 4.32 -13.86 2.72
C THR A 5 3.39 -13.97 1.52
N TYR A 6 2.98 -12.82 0.98
CA TYR A 6 2.19 -12.71 -0.22
C TYR A 6 2.79 -11.68 -1.17
N ASP A 7 2.87 -12.04 -2.44
CA ASP A 7 3.22 -11.14 -3.52
C ASP A 7 1.95 -10.77 -4.32
N MET A 8 1.83 -9.51 -4.69
CA MET A 8 0.80 -9.02 -5.60
C MET A 8 1.40 -8.07 -6.63
N GLU A 9 0.86 -8.11 -7.84
CA GLU A 9 1.22 -7.18 -8.90
C GLU A 9 -0.04 -6.45 -9.37
N ILE A 10 0.04 -5.12 -9.42
CA ILE A 10 -1.05 -4.26 -9.89
C ILE A 10 -0.56 -3.49 -11.11
N PRO A 11 -1.10 -3.74 -12.31
CA PRO A 11 -0.79 -2.92 -13.48
C PRO A 11 -1.48 -1.56 -13.38
N SER A 12 -0.79 -0.55 -13.90
CA SER A 12 -1.27 0.82 -14.03
C SER A 12 -0.87 1.42 -15.36
N SER A 13 -1.74 2.28 -15.91
CA SER A 13 -1.41 3.09 -17.08
C SER A 13 -0.57 4.34 -16.73
N ILE A 14 -0.35 4.62 -15.45
CA ILE A 14 0.44 5.77 -14.99
C ILE A 14 1.94 5.42 -15.05
N PRO A 15 2.80 6.32 -15.56
CA PRO A 15 4.25 6.13 -15.54
C PRO A 15 4.80 5.94 -14.11
N ALA A 16 5.79 5.05 -13.96
CA ALA A 16 6.38 4.72 -12.66
C ALA A 16 6.83 5.93 -11.81
N PRO A 17 7.54 6.95 -12.36
CA PRO A 17 7.96 8.11 -11.57
C PRO A 17 6.77 8.90 -11.01
N ARG A 18 5.70 9.03 -11.81
CA ARG A 18 4.51 9.78 -11.44
C ARG A 18 3.70 9.04 -10.38
N MET A 19 3.53 7.73 -10.56
CA MET A 19 2.86 6.88 -9.56
C MET A 19 3.65 6.85 -8.24
N PHE A 20 4.97 6.69 -8.29
CA PHE A 20 5.81 6.65 -7.10
C PHE A 20 5.77 7.97 -6.33
N LYS A 21 5.85 9.10 -7.04
CA LYS A 21 5.72 10.41 -6.42
C LYS A 21 4.37 10.54 -5.69
N ALA A 22 3.27 10.25 -6.35
CA ALA A 22 1.95 10.44 -5.76
C ALA A 22 1.61 9.45 -4.63
N PHE A 23 1.97 8.17 -4.82
CA PHE A 23 1.61 7.10 -3.91
C PHE A 23 2.55 6.96 -2.71
N VAL A 24 3.80 7.41 -2.84
CA VAL A 24 4.83 7.27 -1.80
C VAL A 24 5.30 8.62 -1.27
N LEU A 25 5.71 9.54 -2.15
CA LEU A 25 6.36 10.78 -1.71
C LEU A 25 5.37 11.84 -1.23
N ASP A 26 4.22 11.94 -1.90
CA ASP A 26 3.17 12.91 -1.61
C ASP A 26 1.97 12.25 -0.90
N ALA A 27 2.16 11.05 -0.34
CA ALA A 27 1.09 10.25 0.22
C ALA A 27 0.38 10.95 1.39
N ASP A 28 1.14 11.62 2.25
CA ASP A 28 0.63 12.41 3.38
C ASP A 28 -0.33 13.55 2.97
N THR A 29 -0.14 14.09 1.76
CA THR A 29 -0.91 15.22 1.24
C THR A 29 -2.03 14.77 0.30
N LEU A 30 -1.76 13.77 -0.55
CA LEU A 30 -2.68 13.29 -1.57
C LEU A 30 -3.66 12.27 -1.02
N ILE A 31 -3.22 11.32 -0.19
CA ILE A 31 -4.10 10.24 0.30
C ILE A 31 -5.29 10.82 1.07
N PRO A 32 -5.14 11.76 2.03
CA PRO A 32 -6.30 12.35 2.72
C PRO A 32 -7.27 13.05 1.76
N LYS A 33 -6.76 13.76 0.74
CA LYS A 33 -7.59 14.42 -0.28
C LYS A 33 -8.35 13.41 -1.12
N ILE A 34 -7.67 12.39 -1.62
CA ILE A 34 -8.24 11.33 -2.47
C ILE A 34 -9.30 10.55 -1.68
N LEU A 35 -8.98 10.17 -0.44
CA LEU A 35 -9.91 9.46 0.44
C LEU A 35 -11.12 10.31 0.80
N SER A 36 -10.93 11.62 1.08
CA SER A 36 -12.06 12.53 1.35
C SER A 36 -13.01 12.69 0.16
N GLN A 37 -12.48 12.60 -1.07
CA GLN A 37 -13.28 12.65 -2.29
C GLN A 37 -13.91 11.29 -2.62
N ALA A 38 -13.22 10.19 -2.30
CA ALA A 38 -13.65 8.85 -2.64
C ALA A 38 -14.68 8.28 -1.63
N ILE A 39 -14.62 8.66 -0.35
CA ILE A 39 -15.41 7.98 0.70
C ILE A 39 -15.83 8.96 1.82
N LYS A 40 -17.15 9.17 2.01
CA LYS A 40 -17.73 9.88 3.18
C LYS A 40 -17.68 9.08 4.49
N SER A 41 -17.22 7.82 4.43
CA SER A 41 -17.44 6.78 5.45
C SER A 41 -16.28 5.78 5.59
N VAL A 42 -15.06 6.12 5.18
CA VAL A 42 -13.88 5.33 5.61
C VAL A 42 -13.37 6.00 6.86
N GLU A 43 -13.47 5.28 7.98
CA GLU A 43 -12.68 5.59 9.16
C GLU A 43 -11.22 5.52 8.73
N ILE A 44 -10.63 6.71 8.58
CA ILE A 44 -9.19 6.83 8.47
C ILE A 44 -8.69 6.31 9.81
N LEU A 45 -8.00 5.19 9.80
CA LEU A 45 -7.22 4.76 10.95
C LEU A 45 -6.02 5.72 11.04
N GLU A 46 -6.29 6.94 11.50
CA GLU A 46 -5.27 7.92 11.81
C GLU A 46 -4.48 7.38 13.01
N GLY A 47 -3.23 6.96 12.75
CA GLY A 47 -2.34 6.43 13.80
C GLY A 47 -2.02 4.94 13.72
N ASP A 48 -2.01 4.32 12.53
CA ASP A 48 -1.67 2.91 12.31
C ASP A 48 -0.21 2.50 12.67
N GLY A 49 0.57 3.28 13.43
CA GLY A 49 1.89 2.83 13.86
C GLY A 49 2.89 2.54 12.74
N GLY A 50 2.62 3.04 11.53
CA GLY A 50 3.40 2.74 10.33
C GLY A 50 4.79 3.37 10.41
N ARG A 51 5.82 2.53 10.45
CA ARG A 51 7.22 2.94 10.38
C ARG A 51 7.72 2.80 8.95
N VAL A 52 8.26 3.87 8.38
CA VAL A 52 9.02 3.79 7.12
C VAL A 52 10.35 3.09 7.40
N ASP A 53 10.59 1.97 6.70
CA ASP A 53 11.84 1.22 6.82
C ASP A 53 12.87 1.67 5.78
N ALA A 54 12.43 1.95 4.55
CA ALA A 54 13.32 2.41 3.48
C ALA A 54 12.55 3.13 2.36
N VAL A 55 13.19 4.13 1.76
CA VAL A 55 12.72 4.81 0.55
C VAL A 55 13.87 4.94 -0.43
N ASP A 56 13.72 4.40 -1.63
CA ASP A 56 14.66 4.56 -2.74
C ASP A 56 13.93 5.16 -3.94
N LYS A 57 14.27 6.42 -4.23
CA LYS A 57 13.66 7.20 -5.31
C LYS A 57 14.22 6.82 -6.68
N GLU A 58 15.43 6.29 -6.74
CA GLU A 58 16.08 5.91 -8.00
C GLU A 58 15.55 4.58 -8.51
N ASN A 59 15.30 3.64 -7.60
CA ASN A 59 14.78 2.31 -7.92
C ASN A 59 13.25 2.19 -7.77
N PHE A 60 12.57 3.28 -7.40
CA PHE A 60 11.13 3.32 -7.10
C PHE A 60 10.71 2.24 -6.10
N THR A 61 11.48 2.07 -5.03
CA THR A 61 11.16 1.13 -3.95
C THR A 61 10.81 1.85 -2.66
N TYR A 62 9.83 1.30 -1.96
CA TYR A 62 9.35 1.80 -0.69
C TYR A 62 9.07 0.62 0.23
N SER A 63 9.60 0.66 1.46
CA SER A 63 9.34 -0.35 2.46
C SER A 63 8.85 0.30 3.74
N TYR A 64 7.78 -0.23 4.30
CA TYR A 64 7.22 0.23 5.56
C TYR A 64 6.64 -0.95 6.34
N SER A 65 6.59 -0.81 7.66
CA SER A 65 6.05 -1.82 8.56
C SER A 65 5.02 -1.21 9.49
N ILE A 66 3.90 -1.92 9.64
CA ILE A 66 2.89 -1.65 10.67
C ILE A 66 3.29 -2.48 11.88
N ILE A 67 3.58 -1.83 13.01
CA ILE A 67 4.01 -2.50 14.26
C ILE A 67 3.05 -2.26 15.43
N GLU A 68 2.09 -1.36 15.28
CA GLU A 68 1.02 -1.07 16.22
C GLU A 68 -0.22 -0.57 15.46
N GLY A 69 -1.37 -0.47 16.13
CA GLY A 69 -2.61 0.02 15.54
C GLY A 69 -3.61 -1.07 15.18
N ASP A 70 -4.85 -0.63 14.94
CA ASP A 70 -6.00 -1.51 14.72
C ASP A 70 -5.89 -2.34 13.44
N ALA A 71 -5.05 -1.90 12.49
CA ALA A 71 -4.72 -2.65 11.28
C ALA A 71 -4.11 -4.04 11.55
N LEU A 72 -3.51 -4.28 12.72
CA LEU A 72 -2.95 -5.59 13.10
C LEU A 72 -4.01 -6.56 13.64
N MET A 73 -5.23 -6.09 13.93
CA MET A 73 -6.37 -6.88 14.44
C MET A 73 -6.07 -7.73 15.70
N GLY A 74 -4.97 -7.46 16.39
CA GLY A 74 -4.45 -8.30 17.48
C GLY A 74 -3.90 -9.66 17.05
N LEU A 75 -3.95 -9.99 15.75
CA LEU A 75 -3.52 -11.26 15.15
C LEU A 75 -2.05 -11.21 14.73
N PHE A 76 -1.55 -10.04 14.36
CA PHE A 76 -0.20 -9.82 13.86
C PHE A 76 0.65 -9.06 14.88
N GLU A 77 1.92 -9.44 14.99
CA GLU A 77 2.93 -8.63 15.69
C GLU A 77 3.41 -7.48 14.82
N SER A 78 3.51 -7.73 13.51
CA SER A 78 3.78 -6.70 12.52
C SER A 78 3.36 -7.15 11.13
N VAL A 79 3.16 -6.18 10.25
CA VAL A 79 3.01 -6.41 8.81
C VAL A 79 4.00 -5.52 8.07
N SER A 80 4.92 -6.12 7.34
CA SER A 80 5.91 -5.42 6.52
C SER A 80 5.49 -5.44 5.06
N TYR A 81 5.61 -4.30 4.40
CA TYR A 81 5.31 -4.13 2.99
C TYR A 81 6.57 -3.70 2.26
N HIS A 82 6.88 -4.40 1.17
CA HIS A 82 7.94 -4.03 0.23
C HIS A 82 7.30 -3.75 -1.13
N ILE A 83 7.25 -2.48 -1.48
CA ILE A 83 6.65 -1.97 -2.71
C ILE A 83 7.76 -1.61 -3.69
N LYS A 84 7.61 -2.03 -4.93
CA LYS A 84 8.46 -1.64 -6.06
C LYS A 84 7.60 -1.29 -7.26
N ILE A 85 7.79 -0.11 -7.83
CA ILE A 85 7.08 0.31 -9.04
C ILE A 85 8.01 0.18 -10.24
N VAL A 86 7.65 -0.66 -11.19
CA VAL A 86 8.47 -0.97 -12.37
C VAL A 86 7.82 -0.34 -13.61
N PRO A 87 8.57 0.42 -14.45
CA PRO A 87 8.03 0.93 -15.70
C PRO A 87 7.76 -0.19 -16.70
N THR A 88 6.75 -0.01 -17.54
CA THR A 88 6.39 -0.94 -18.62
C THR A 88 6.66 -0.32 -20.00
N LEU A 89 6.79 -1.16 -21.03
CA LEU A 89 7.11 -0.71 -22.40
C LEU A 89 6.02 0.16 -23.04
N ASP A 90 4.78 0.02 -22.59
CA ASP A 90 3.62 0.80 -23.02
C ASP A 90 3.49 2.17 -22.31
N GLY A 91 4.50 2.54 -21.51
CA GLY A 91 4.54 3.83 -20.81
C GLY A 91 3.82 3.86 -19.45
N GLY A 92 3.24 2.74 -19.04
CA GLY A 92 2.63 2.56 -17.72
C GLY A 92 3.62 2.10 -16.64
N SER A 93 3.08 1.41 -15.63
CA SER A 93 3.87 0.77 -14.59
C SER A 93 3.19 -0.46 -13.99
N ILE A 94 3.99 -1.30 -13.34
CA ILE A 94 3.52 -2.42 -12.50
C ILE A 94 3.98 -2.14 -11.07
N CYS A 95 3.03 -2.03 -10.15
CA CYS A 95 3.30 -1.99 -8.72
C CYS A 95 3.40 -3.42 -8.20
N LYS A 96 4.60 -3.83 -7.80
CA LYS A 96 4.87 -5.08 -7.10
C LYS A 96 4.85 -4.80 -5.61
N ASN A 97 3.95 -5.45 -4.87
CA ASN A 97 3.87 -5.35 -3.43
C ASN A 97 4.05 -6.73 -2.82
N ARG A 98 5.06 -6.86 -1.97
CA ARG A 98 5.27 -8.02 -1.10
C ARG A 98 4.85 -7.66 0.31
N SER A 99 3.85 -8.36 0.82
CA SER A 99 3.37 -8.22 2.19
C SER A 99 3.84 -9.41 3.03
N ILE A 100 4.40 -9.14 4.21
CA ILE A 100 4.93 -10.13 5.14
C ILE A 100 4.21 -9.94 6.46
N TYR A 101 3.39 -10.91 6.84
CA TYR A 101 2.57 -10.90 8.05
C TYR A 101 3.23 -11.75 9.12
N HIS A 102 3.68 -11.13 10.21
CA HIS A 102 4.24 -11.83 11.36
C HIS A 102 3.13 -12.12 12.36
N THR A 103 2.79 -13.39 12.55
CA THR A 103 1.67 -13.78 13.42
C THR A 103 2.05 -13.70 14.89
N LYS A 104 1.11 -13.29 15.73
CA LYS A 104 1.26 -13.22 17.19
C LYS A 104 1.06 -14.59 17.81
N GLY A 105 2.11 -15.17 18.39
CA GLY A 105 2.07 -16.51 18.97
C GLY A 105 1.56 -17.57 17.98
N ASP A 106 0.54 -18.32 18.38
CA ASP A 106 -0.12 -19.36 17.57
C ASP A 106 -1.43 -18.86 16.92
N ALA A 107 -1.58 -17.55 16.70
CA ALA A 107 -2.75 -16.98 16.05
C ALA A 107 -2.99 -17.65 14.69
N GLN A 108 -4.23 -18.13 14.49
CA GLN A 108 -4.66 -18.68 13.21
C GLN A 108 -5.15 -17.53 12.33
N VAL A 109 -4.41 -17.29 11.25
CA VAL A 109 -4.78 -16.30 10.25
C VAL A 109 -5.52 -16.99 9.13
N THR A 110 -6.70 -16.49 8.81
CA THR A 110 -7.53 -17.00 7.73
C THR A 110 -7.13 -16.38 6.39
N GLU A 111 -7.38 -17.09 5.29
CA GLU A 111 -7.19 -16.51 3.95
C GLU A 111 -8.07 -15.27 3.73
N GLU A 112 -9.23 -15.19 4.39
CA GLU A 112 -10.16 -14.07 4.29
C GLU A 112 -9.59 -12.77 4.87
N GLU A 113 -8.92 -12.84 6.03
CA GLU A 113 -8.28 -11.69 6.65
C GLU A 113 -7.14 -11.14 5.78
N ILE A 114 -6.31 -12.03 5.22
CA ILE A 114 -5.25 -11.66 4.29
C ILE A 114 -5.83 -11.04 3.02
N LYS A 115 -6.91 -11.62 2.49
CA LYS A 115 -7.59 -11.13 1.29
C LYS A 115 -8.18 -9.73 1.52
N ALA A 116 -8.79 -9.49 2.67
CA ALA A 116 -9.33 -8.17 3.02
C ALA A 116 -8.23 -7.09 3.07
N GLY A 117 -7.07 -7.41 3.67
CA GLY A 117 -5.90 -6.53 3.66
C GLY A 117 -5.40 -6.21 2.24
N LYS A 118 -5.34 -7.23 1.38
CA LYS A 118 -4.97 -7.08 -0.04
C LYS A 118 -5.96 -6.22 -0.82
N GLU A 119 -7.26 -6.44 -0.63
CA GLU A 119 -8.31 -5.65 -1.30
C GLU A 119 -8.27 -4.18 -0.88
N LYS A 120 -8.03 -3.91 0.42
CA LYS A 120 -7.85 -2.54 0.92
C LYS A 120 -6.64 -1.85 0.27
N ALA A 121 -5.49 -2.52 0.21
CA ALA A 121 -4.29 -1.98 -0.43
C ALA A 121 -4.48 -1.75 -1.93
N SER A 122 -5.12 -2.70 -2.63
CA SER A 122 -5.44 -2.56 -4.06
C SER A 122 -6.43 -1.42 -4.32
N GLY A 123 -7.45 -1.26 -3.48
CA GLY A 123 -8.42 -0.19 -3.58
C GLY A 123 -7.78 1.19 -3.43
N MET A 124 -6.87 1.33 -2.46
CA MET A 124 -6.11 2.57 -2.25
C MET A 124 -5.24 2.90 -3.47
N PHE A 125 -4.50 1.93 -4.01
CA PHE A 125 -3.69 2.12 -5.21
C PHE A 125 -4.54 2.56 -6.41
N LYS A 126 -5.69 1.92 -6.62
CA LYS A 126 -6.63 2.27 -7.71
C LYS A 126 -7.27 3.65 -7.53
N ALA A 127 -7.51 4.08 -6.31
CA ALA A 127 -7.99 5.44 -6.03
C ALA A 127 -6.94 6.51 -6.40
N VAL A 128 -5.66 6.26 -6.09
CA VAL A 128 -4.56 7.15 -6.52
C VAL A 128 -4.41 7.17 -8.03
N GLU A 129 -4.45 6.02 -8.69
CA GLU A 129 -4.43 5.95 -10.15
C GLU A 129 -5.58 6.77 -10.77
N ALA A 130 -6.81 6.59 -10.30
CA ALA A 130 -7.97 7.32 -10.79
C ALA A 130 -7.82 8.84 -10.59
N TYR A 131 -7.28 9.27 -9.45
CA TYR A 131 -7.00 10.68 -9.19
C TYR A 131 -5.98 11.26 -10.18
N LEU A 132 -4.88 10.56 -10.45
CA LEU A 132 -3.84 11.02 -11.38
C LEU A 132 -4.31 11.05 -12.84
N LEU A 133 -5.21 10.15 -13.21
CA LEU A 133 -5.88 10.16 -14.52
C LEU A 133 -6.82 11.36 -14.66
N ALA A 134 -7.58 11.66 -13.61
CA ALA A 134 -8.49 12.82 -13.61
C ALA A 134 -7.75 14.17 -13.52
N ASN A 135 -6.53 14.18 -12.99
CA ASN A 135 -5.72 15.38 -12.78
C ASN A 135 -4.34 15.20 -13.42
N PRO A 136 -4.20 15.34 -14.75
CA PRO A 136 -2.93 15.08 -15.45
C PRO A 136 -1.78 16.02 -15.04
N ASP A 137 -2.09 17.18 -14.48
CA ASP A 137 -1.10 18.19 -14.03
C ASP A 137 -0.75 18.09 -12.53
N ALA A 138 -1.35 17.15 -11.79
CA ALA A 138 -1.01 16.85 -10.40
C ALA A 138 0.32 16.08 -10.30
#